data_AF-A0A5E8A042-F1
#
_entry.id   AF-A0A5E8A042-F1
#
_cell.length_a   1.000
_cell.length_b   1.000
_cell.length_c   1.000
_cell.angle_alpha   90.00
_cell.angle_beta   90.00
_cell.angle_gamma   90.00
#
_symmetry.space_group_name_H-M   'P 1'
#
loop_
_entity.id
_entity.type
_entity.pdbx_description
1 polymer ?
#
loop_
_entity_poly.entity_id
_entity_poly.type
_entity_poly.pdbx_seq_one_letter_code
_entity_poly.pdbx_strand_id
1 'polypeptide(L)'
;MPHQDVKADIRTILEDPDLGNAEKIDRLERMREAARAEMRAATESAMVGDDDVGDDLKHLDEALARLSADPVSPEDGGGATL
;
A
#
# COMPACT_ATOMS: atom_id res chain seq x y z
N MET A 1 -17.62 -11.29 -5.96
CA MET A 1 -16.24 -10.93 -6.33
C MET A 1 -15.34 -11.71 -5.38
N PRO A 2 -14.25 -12.36 -5.81
CA PRO A 2 -13.31 -12.89 -4.82
C PRO A 2 -12.85 -11.68 -4.00
N HIS A 3 -13.02 -11.73 -2.68
CA HIS A 3 -12.38 -10.76 -1.79
C HIS A 3 -10.89 -10.85 -2.12
N GLN A 4 -10.38 -9.83 -2.81
CA GLN A 4 -8.97 -9.74 -3.11
C GLN A 4 -8.30 -9.57 -1.75
N ASP A 5 -7.54 -10.57 -1.32
CA ASP A 5 -6.95 -10.57 0.02
C ASP A 5 -5.80 -9.56 0.01
N VAL A 6 -6.12 -8.29 0.28
CA VAL A 6 -5.17 -7.17 0.19
C VAL A 6 -3.94 -7.44 1.05
N LYS A 7 -4.10 -8.15 2.18
CA LYS A 7 -2.99 -8.59 3.03
C LYS A 7 -2.04 -9.54 2.31
N ALA A 8 -2.56 -10.50 1.56
CA ALA A 8 -1.74 -11.42 0.76
C ALA A 8 -1.01 -10.70 -0.38
N ASP A 9 -1.65 -9.73 -1.02
CA ASP A 9 -1.03 -8.91 -2.07
C ASP A 9 0.07 -8.00 -1.52
N ILE A 10 -0.19 -7.30 -0.40
CA ILE A 10 0.82 -6.49 0.32
C ILE A 10 2.03 -7.36 0.64
N ARG A 11 1.79 -8.53 1.24
CA ARG A 11 2.85 -9.46 1.62
C ARG A 11 3.66 -9.90 0.41
N THR A 12 3.01 -10.23 -0.70
CA THR A 12 3.66 -10.60 -1.95
C THR A 12 4.57 -9.47 -2.43
N ILE A 13 4.09 -8.21 -2.44
CA ILE A 13 4.90 -7.06 -2.86
C ILE A 13 6.09 -6.82 -1.92
N LEU A 14 5.90 -6.97 -0.61
CA LEU A 14 6.96 -6.76 0.37
C LEU A 14 8.04 -7.85 0.32
N GLU A 15 7.64 -9.12 0.16
CA GLU A 15 8.55 -10.27 0.09
C GLU A 15 9.19 -10.46 -1.28
N ASP A 16 8.72 -9.78 -2.32
CA ASP A 16 9.28 -9.85 -3.67
C ASP A 16 10.72 -9.29 -3.68
N PRO A 17 11.73 -10.12 -4.00
CA PRO A 17 13.13 -9.69 -4.02
C PRO A 17 13.52 -8.98 -5.33
N ASP A 18 12.72 -9.09 -6.38
CA ASP A 18 12.96 -8.46 -7.69
C ASP A 18 12.49 -6.99 -7.69
N LEU A 19 11.57 -6.62 -6.79
CA LEU A 19 11.11 -5.25 -6.60
C LEU A 19 12.05 -4.42 -5.70
N GLY A 20 12.49 -3.27 -6.18
CA GLY A 20 13.16 -2.26 -5.34
C GLY A 20 12.16 -1.53 -4.42
N ASN A 21 12.63 -0.94 -3.32
CA ASN A 21 11.76 -0.23 -2.37
C ASN A 21 10.89 0.84 -3.05
N ALA A 22 11.44 1.61 -3.99
CA ALA A 22 10.68 2.60 -4.74
C ALA A 22 9.52 1.99 -5.54
N GLU A 23 9.72 0.81 -6.14
CA GLU A 23 8.68 0.15 -6.91
C GLU A 23 7.67 -0.57 -6.00
N LYS A 24 8.10 -1.09 -4.85
CA LYS A 24 7.19 -1.59 -3.81
C LYS A 24 6.26 -0.47 -3.32
N ILE A 25 6.81 0.73 -3.09
CA ILE A 25 6.06 1.91 -2.68
C ILE A 25 5.03 2.29 -3.76
N ASP A 26 5.44 2.47 -5.02
CA ASP A 26 4.50 2.82 -6.13
C ASP A 26 3.34 1.81 -6.21
N ARG A 27 3.65 0.52 -6.09
CA ARG A 27 2.66 -0.55 -6.19
C ARG A 27 1.66 -0.54 -5.03
N LEU A 28 2.14 -0.33 -3.81
CA LEU A 28 1.29 -0.21 -2.61
C LEU A 28 0.46 1.09 -2.63
N GLU A 29 1.00 2.20 -3.15
CA GLU A 29 0.25 3.45 -3.30
C GLU A 29 -0.93 3.28 -4.27
N ARG A 30 -0.72 2.62 -5.42
CA ARG A 30 -1.81 2.34 -6.37
C ARG A 30 -2.90 1.46 -5.77
N MET A 31 -2.53 0.45 -4.97
CA MET A 31 -3.50 -0.37 -4.25
C MET A 31 -4.32 0.46 -3.26
N ARG A 32 -3.68 1.40 -2.56
CA ARG A 32 -4.35 2.31 -1.62
C ARG A 32 -5.32 3.26 -2.29
N GLU A 33 -4.95 3.79 -3.45
CA GLU A 33 -5.87 4.61 -4.26
C GLU A 33 -7.06 3.81 -4.77
N ALA A 34 -6.84 2.57 -5.21
CA ALA A 34 -7.92 1.68 -5.64
C ALA A 34 -8.88 1.33 -4.49
N ALA A 35 -8.36 0.97 -3.32
CA ALA A 35 -9.18 0.69 -2.14
C ALA A 35 -9.98 1.92 -1.67
N ARG A 36 -9.39 3.13 -1.75
CA ARG A 36 -10.14 4.38 -1.48
C ARG A 36 -11.21 4.67 -2.52
N ALA A 37 -10.94 4.40 -3.79
CA ALA A 37 -11.92 4.57 -4.85
C ALA A 37 -13.09 3.59 -4.67
N GLU A 38 -12.80 2.35 -4.27
CA GLU A 38 -13.81 1.36 -3.92
C GLU A 38 -14.62 1.77 -2.68
N MET A 39 -13.97 2.24 -1.61
CA MET A 39 -14.64 2.80 -0.43
C MET A 39 -15.60 3.93 -0.83
N ARG A 40 -15.16 4.83 -1.72
CA ARG A 40 -15.98 5.95 -2.21
C ARG A 40 -17.18 5.46 -3.02
N ALA A 41 -16.98 4.48 -3.90
CA ALA A 41 -18.06 3.86 -4.66
C ALA A 41 -19.02 3.06 -3.75
N ALA A 42 -18.50 2.44 -2.70
CA ALA A 42 -19.26 1.66 -1.74
C ALA A 42 -20.08 2.54 -0.78
N THR A 43 -19.55 3.67 -0.31
CA THR A 43 -20.31 4.60 0.53
C THR A 43 -21.47 5.26 -0.24
N GLU A 44 -21.38 5.35 -1.56
CA GLU A 44 -22.49 5.80 -2.43
C GLU A 44 -23.59 4.73 -2.64
N SER A 45 -23.32 3.45 -2.30
CA SER A 45 -24.26 2.33 -2.40
C SER A 45 -24.41 1.69 -1.01
N ALA A 46 -25.31 2.24 -0.19
CA ALA A 46 -25.45 2.05 1.27
C ALA A 46 -25.69 0.61 1.83
N MET A 47 -25.01 -0.42 1.34
CA MET A 47 -25.09 -1.80 1.84
C MET A 47 -23.75 -2.57 1.90
N VAL A 48 -22.59 -1.94 1.70
CA VAL A 48 -21.30 -2.60 1.99
C VAL A 48 -20.92 -2.35 3.45
N GLY A 49 -20.55 -3.43 4.16
CA GLY A 49 -20.03 -3.34 5.52
C GLY A 49 -18.73 -2.54 5.53
N ASP A 50 -18.74 -1.44 6.26
CA ASP A 50 -17.65 -0.44 6.35
C ASP A 50 -16.34 -1.02 6.93
N ASP A 51 -16.38 -2.22 7.52
CA ASP A 51 -15.31 -2.77 8.37
C ASP A 51 -14.11 -3.33 7.59
N ASP A 52 -14.35 -3.99 6.45
CA ASP A 52 -13.28 -4.71 5.73
C ASP A 52 -12.34 -3.75 4.96
N VAL A 53 -12.90 -2.72 4.30
CA VAL A 53 -12.11 -1.78 3.47
C VAL A 53 -11.22 -0.86 4.34
N GLY A 54 -11.65 -0.57 5.57
CA GLY A 54 -10.87 0.20 6.53
C GLY A 54 -9.62 -0.53 7.01
N ASP A 55 -9.73 -1.84 7.24
CA ASP A 55 -8.61 -2.69 7.67
C ASP A 55 -7.56 -2.83 6.57
N ASP A 56 -7.99 -2.96 5.31
CA ASP A 56 -7.10 -3.02 4.14
C ASP A 56 -6.29 -1.74 3.96
N LEU A 57 -6.93 -0.57 4.08
CA LEU A 57 -6.23 0.72 4.00
C LEU A 57 -5.21 0.89 5.12
N LYS A 58 -5.53 0.42 6.33
CA LYS A 58 -4.62 0.48 7.46
C LYS A 58 -3.37 -0.36 7.20
N HIS A 59 -3.53 -1.58 6.69
CA HIS A 59 -2.41 -2.44 6.35
C HIS A 59 -1.52 -1.87 5.25
N LEU A 60 -2.11 -1.22 4.24
CA LEU A 60 -1.36 -0.52 3.19
C LEU A 60 -0.54 0.65 3.76
N ASP A 61 -1.13 1.45 4.65
CA ASP A 61 -0.45 2.58 5.30
C ASP A 61 0.71 2.09 6.20
N GLU A 62 0.51 1.01 6.95
CA GLU A 62 1.56 0.38 7.78
C GLU A 62 2.73 -0.15 6.91
N ALA A 63 2.43 -0.78 5.77
CA ALA A 63 3.45 -1.29 4.85
C ALA A 63 4.26 -0.16 4.21
N LEU A 64 3.60 0.91 3.76
CA LEU A 64 4.24 2.10 3.21
C LEU A 64 5.10 2.82 4.25
N ALA A 65 4.60 2.95 5.47
CA ALA A 65 5.35 3.52 6.58
C ALA A 65 6.60 2.68 6.89
N ARG A 66 6.50 1.35 6.86
CA ARG A 66 7.63 0.45 7.07
C ARG A 66 8.68 0.57 5.97
N LEU A 67 8.28 0.63 4.70
CA LEU A 67 9.21 0.82 3.58
C LEU A 67 9.88 2.20 3.57
N SER A 68 9.15 3.23 4.00
CA SER A 68 9.69 4.60 4.11
C SER A 68 10.58 4.77 5.35
N ALA A 69 10.31 4.02 6.41
CA ALA A 69 11.09 4.01 7.65
C ALA A 69 12.26 3.02 7.62
N ASP A 70 12.37 2.20 6.57
CA ASP A 70 13.55 1.39 6.26
C ASP A 70 14.41 2.23 5.30
N PRO A 71 15.28 3.13 5.81
CA PRO A 71 16.30 3.74 5.00
C PRO A 71 17.26 2.60 4.64
N VAL A 72 17.00 1.94 3.51
CA VAL A 72 18.07 1.25 2.79
C VAL A 72 19.23 2.23 2.78
N SER A 73 20.33 1.79 3.39
CA SER A 73 21.49 2.59 3.76
C SER A 73 21.80 3.69 2.74
N PRO A 74 22.21 4.89 3.20
CA PRO A 74 22.66 5.98 2.32
C PRO A 74 23.98 5.59 1.63
N GLU A 75 23.88 4.70 0.66
CA GLU A 75 24.96 4.22 -0.19
C GLU A 75 24.49 4.21 -1.64
N ASP A 76 23.87 5.29 -2.10
CA ASP A 76 24.11 5.77 -3.46
C ASP A 76 23.74 7.25 -3.55
N GLY A 77 24.72 8.06 -3.92
CA GLY A 77 24.76 9.49 -3.65
C GLY A 77 23.83 10.38 -4.47
N GLY A 78 23.57 11.56 -3.91
CA GLY A 78 23.00 12.73 -4.58
C GLY A 78 21.60 13.04 -4.04
N GLY A 79 21.32 14.20 -3.45
CA GLY A 79 22.06 15.45 -3.39
C GLY A 79 21.36 16.41 -2.42
N ALA A 80 22.02 17.54 -2.26
CA ALA A 80 21.84 18.56 -1.23
C ALA A 80 20.44 19.20 -1.07
N THR A 81 20.40 20.05 -0.04
CA THR A 81 19.60 21.28 0.18
C THR A 81 18.49 21.14 1.23
N LEU A 82 18.34 22.04 2.21
CA LEU A 82 19.06 23.25 2.63
C LEU A 82 18.72 23.52 4.12
#